data_AF-A0A3M1FY84-F1
#
_entry.id   AF-A0A3M1FY84-F1
#
_cell.length_a   1.000
_cell.length_b   1.000
_cell.length_c   1.000
_cell.angle_alpha   90.00
_cell.angle_beta   90.00
_cell.angle_gamma   90.00
#
_symmetry.space_group_name_H-M   'P 1'
#
loop_
_entity.id
_entity.type
_entity.pdbx_description
1 polymer ?
#
loop_
_entity_poly.entity_id
_entity_poly.type
_entity_poly.pdbx_seq_one_letter_code
_entity_poly.pdbx_strand_id
1 'polypeptide(L)' 'LPKGWQFHVPADFAPTGRLLTPEEVAAHVVFWLSDESAPANGVVYELEQYSLYGRNTAKMPEEM' A
#
# COMPACT_ATOMS: atom_id res chain seq x y z
N LEU A 1 -14.91 4.51 15.63
CA LEU A 1 -15.24 3.38 14.74
C LEU A 1 -15.36 2.10 15.58
N PRO A 2 -16.14 1.10 15.14
CA PRO A 2 -16.23 -0.19 15.83
C PRO A 2 -14.87 -0.87 15.96
N LYS A 3 -14.70 -1.73 16.96
CA LYS A 3 -13.48 -2.55 17.06
C LYS A 3 -13.29 -3.37 15.78
N GLY A 4 -12.08 -3.39 15.23
CA GLY A 4 -11.75 -4.14 14.01
C GLY A 4 -12.13 -3.43 12.71
N TRP A 5 -12.60 -2.18 12.76
CA TRP A 5 -12.94 -1.39 11.56
C TRP A 5 -11.81 -1.35 10.52
N GLN A 6 -10.54 -1.38 10.96
CA GLN A 6 -9.37 -1.31 10.09
C GLN A 6 -9.23 -2.53 9.16
N PHE A 7 -10.00 -3.60 9.39
CA PHE A 7 -10.07 -4.80 8.56
C PHE A 7 -11.27 -4.82 7.60
N HIS A 8 -12.04 -3.73 7.56
CA HIS A 8 -13.25 -3.59 6.76
C HIS A 8 -13.24 -2.26 5.99
N VAL A 9 -12.11 -1.93 5.39
CA VAL A 9 -11.94 -0.72 4.58
C VAL A 9 -12.45 -1.01 3.16
N PRO A 10 -13.27 -0.13 2.54
CA PRO A 10 -13.70 -0.34 1.17
C PRO A 10 -12.50 -0.45 0.20
N ALA A 11 -12.63 -1.33 -0.79
CA ALA A 11 -11.58 -1.61 -1.77
C ALA A 11 -11.13 -0.36 -2.56
N ASP A 12 -12.04 0.61 -2.74
CA ASP A 12 -11.75 1.89 -3.41
C ASP A 12 -10.72 2.76 -2.67
N PHE A 13 -10.50 2.50 -1.37
CA PHE A 13 -9.52 3.20 -0.54
C PHE A 13 -8.34 2.31 -0.16
N ALA A 14 -8.58 1.02 0.02
CA ALA A 14 -7.57 0.02 0.35
C ALA A 14 -7.89 -1.28 -0.39
N PRO A 15 -7.20 -1.58 -1.51
CA PRO A 15 -7.49 -2.76 -2.35
C PRO A 15 -7.46 -4.09 -1.59
N THR A 16 -6.71 -4.16 -0.48
CA THR A 16 -6.66 -5.36 0.37
C THR A 16 -7.88 -5.51 1.28
N GLY A 17 -8.79 -4.54 1.31
CA GLY A 17 -9.93 -4.47 2.20
C GLY A 17 -9.58 -4.06 3.64
N ARG A 18 -8.31 -3.71 3.91
CA ARG A 18 -7.82 -3.37 5.25
C ARG A 18 -6.65 -2.40 5.21
N LEU A 19 -6.35 -1.78 6.34
CA LEU A 19 -5.14 -0.98 6.48
C LEU A 19 -3.88 -1.85 6.55
N LEU A 20 -2.75 -1.26 6.14
CA LEU A 20 -1.41 -1.82 6.41
C LEU A 20 -1.22 -1.92 7.91
N THR A 21 -0.65 -3.04 8.37
CA THR A 21 -0.28 -3.17 9.79
C THR A 21 1.15 -2.67 10.01
N PRO A 22 1.51 -2.29 11.24
CA PRO A 22 2.90 -1.94 11.58
C PRO A 22 3.90 -3.05 11.25
N GLU A 23 3.52 -4.31 11.44
CA GLU A 23 4.37 -5.48 11.16
C GLU A 23 4.66 -5.62 9.66
N GLU A 24 3.69 -5.32 8.81
CA GLU A 24 3.87 -5.32 7.36
C GLU A 24 4.81 -4.20 6.93
N VAL A 25 4.64 -2.99 7.48
CA VAL A 25 5.57 -1.88 7.23
C VAL A 25 7.00 -2.27 7.64
N ALA A 26 7.16 -2.90 8.82
CA ALA A 26 8.46 -3.35 9.30
C ALA A 26 9.09 -4.38 8.35
N ALA A 27 8.32 -5.31 7.79
CA ALA A 27 8.82 -6.28 6.82
C ALA A 27 9.41 -5.61 5.57
N HIS A 28 8.81 -4.51 5.09
CA HIS A 28 9.38 -3.73 3.98
C HIS A 28 10.67 -3.00 4.39
N VAL A 29 10.78 -2.53 5.63
CA VAL A 29 12.00 -1.87 6.14
C VAL A 29 13.18 -2.86 6.22
N VAL A 30 12.92 -4.14 6.52
CA VAL A 30 13.98 -5.17 6.60
C VAL A 30 14.78 -5.26 5.30
N PHE A 31 14.14 -5.13 4.13
CA PHE A 31 14.86 -5.09 2.84
C PHE A 31 15.91 -3.97 2.81
N TRP A 32 15.51 -2.75 3.20
CA TRP A 32 16.39 -1.57 3.21
C TRP A 32 17.50 -1.64 4.27
N LEU A 33 17.33 -2.45 5.32
CA LEU A 33 18.38 -2.70 6.30
C LEU A 33 19.37 -3.79 5.87
N SER A 34 19.01 -4.58 4.84
CA SER A 34 19.82 -5.70 4.37
C SER A 34 20.80 -5.29 3.28
N ASP A 35 21.82 -6.13 3.07
CA ASP A 35 22.82 -5.96 2.00
C ASP A 35 22.19 -6.03 0.60
N GLU A 36 21.00 -6.62 0.44
CA GLU A 36 20.27 -6.71 -0.83
C GLU A 36 19.82 -5.34 -1.36
N SER A 37 19.77 -4.32 -0.51
CA SER A 37 19.43 -2.95 -0.92
C SER A 37 20.62 -2.21 -1.54
N ALA A 38 21.84 -2.73 -1.46
CA ALA A 38 23.02 -2.07 -2.02
C ALA A 38 22.95 -1.99 -3.56
N PRO A 39 23.38 -0.86 -4.19
CA PRO A 39 24.00 0.32 -3.57
C PRO A 39 23.02 1.47 -3.28
N ALA A 40 21.71 1.20 -3.17
CA ALA A 40 20.71 2.26 -3.00
C ALA A 40 20.92 3.00 -1.66
N ASN A 41 21.02 4.34 -1.72
CA ASN A 41 21.21 5.20 -0.55
C ASN A 41 20.54 6.57 -0.76
N GLY A 42 20.14 7.21 0.34
CA GLY A 42 19.51 8.55 0.32
C GLY A 42 18.14 8.57 -0.37
N VAL A 43 17.49 7.42 -0.52
CA VAL A 43 16.22 7.26 -1.20
C VAL A 43 15.05 7.41 -0.22
N VAL A 44 13.94 7.95 -0.71
CA VAL A 44 12.65 7.92 -0.02
C VAL A 44 11.81 6.82 -0.67
N TYR A 45 11.39 5.86 0.14
CA TYR A 45 10.48 4.79 -0.27
C TYR A 45 9.08 5.09 0.27
N GLU A 46 8.12 5.30 -0.64
CA GLU A 46 6.72 5.49 -0.29
C GLU A 46 5.98 4.16 -0.33
N LEU A 47 5.47 3.73 0.82
CA LEU A 47 4.66 2.53 0.96
C LEU A 47 3.19 2.92 1.11
N GLU A 48 2.38 2.55 0.13
CA GLU A 48 0.95 2.77 0.13
C GLU A 48 0.22 1.62 -0.57
N GLN A 49 -1.04 1.38 -0.18
CA GLN A 49 -1.85 0.33 -0.82
C GLN A 49 -2.56 0.81 -2.10
N TYR A 50 -2.72 2.13 -2.28
CA TYR A 50 -3.54 2.66 -3.38
C TYR A 50 -3.05 4.02 -3.90
N SER A 51 -1.84 3.99 -4.46
CA SER A 51 -1.19 5.16 -5.06
C SER A 51 -2.04 5.79 -6.14
N LEU A 52 -2.21 7.11 -6.05
CA LEU A 52 -2.84 7.94 -7.08
C LEU A 52 -2.23 7.69 -8.47
N TYR A 53 -0.91 7.52 -8.52
CA TYR A 53 -0.17 7.27 -9.77
C TYR A 53 -0.38 5.85 -10.31
N GLY A 54 -0.71 4.89 -9.44
CA GLY A 54 -0.98 3.49 -9.79
C GLY A 54 -2.46 3.18 -10.00
N ARG A 55 -3.36 4.16 -9.80
CA ARG A 55 -4.80 3.95 -10.05
C ARG A 55 -5.01 3.81 -11.55
N ASN A 56 -5.25 2.59 -12.01
CA ASN A 56 -6.06 2.42 -13.20
C ASN A 56 -7.48 2.75 -12.77
N THR A 57 -7.92 4.01 -12.94
CA THR A 57 -9.37 4.28 -12.96
C THR A 57 -9.89 3.35 -14.03
N ALA A 58 -10.52 2.23 -13.63
CA ALA A 58 -11.23 1.40 -14.57
C ALA A 58 -12.03 2.40 -15.39
N LYS A 59 -11.79 2.47 -16.71
CA LYS A 59 -12.67 3.20 -17.60
C LYS A 59 -14.06 2.75 -17.17
N MET A 60 -14.83 3.64 -16.55
CA MET A 60 -16.25 3.41 -16.37
C MET A 60 -16.71 2.98 -17.76
N PRO A 61 -17.32 1.80 -17.94
CA PRO A 61 -17.87 1.44 -19.23
C PRO A 61 -18.70 2.65 -19.66
N GLU A 62 -18.25 3.30 -20.74
CA GLU A 62 -19.06 4.29 -21.42
C GLU A 62 -20.37 3.55 -21.69
N GLU A 63 -21.45 4.10 -21.14
CA GLU A 63 -22.79 3.51 -21.05
C GLU A 63 -23.04 2.41 -22.09
N MET A 64 -23.05 1.14 -21.65
CA MET A 64 -23.63 0.03 -22.43
C MET A 64 -25.12 -0.07 -22.14
#